data_AF-A0A368G5F6-F1
#
_entry.id   AF-A0A368G5F6-F1
#
_cell.length_a   1.000
_cell.length_b   1.000
_cell.length_c   1.000
_cell.angle_alpha   90.00
_cell.angle_beta   90.00
_cell.angle_gamma   90.00
#
_symmetry.space_group_name_H-M   'P 1'
#
loop_
_entity.id
_entity.type
_entity.pdbx_description
1 polymer ?
#
loop_
_entity_poly.entity_id
_entity_poly.type
_entity_poly.pdbx_seq_one_letter_code
_entity_poly.pdbx_strand_id
1 'polypeptide(L)'
;MQARKIRYDVIGLTETRRHRPLNATFDTGEELFLGTCDSRGVGGVGVLVNTNLVMNIDSFEQLTTRIGRLRLRRCGSIPALTIFWNEQGERLSELIMTTKTIHGNSQFPEANLPTLDVGVTRWRVP
;
A
#
# COMPACT_ATOMS: atom_id res chain seq x y z
N MET A 1 26.35 -3.74 -3.82
CA MET A 1 25.11 -4.54 -3.95
C MET A 1 24.10 -3.71 -4.73
N GLN A 2 23.68 -4.14 -5.92
CA GLN A 2 22.63 -3.46 -6.67
C GLN A 2 21.30 -4.08 -6.25
N ALA A 3 20.53 -3.37 -5.42
CA ALA A 3 19.20 -3.80 -5.05
C ALA A 3 18.34 -3.87 -6.32
N ARG A 4 18.00 -5.09 -6.77
CA ARG A 4 17.11 -5.29 -7.92
C ARG A 4 15.74 -4.75 -7.50
N LYS A 5 15.34 -3.59 -8.05
CA LYS A 5 14.04 -2.98 -7.78
C LYS A 5 12.95 -3.96 -8.24
N ILE A 6 12.31 -4.62 -7.28
CA ILE A 6 11.17 -5.50 -7.55
C ILE A 6 10.05 -4.61 -8.09
N ARG A 7 9.49 -4.95 -9.26
CA ARG A 7 8.39 -4.21 -9.87
C ARG A 7 7.09 -4.46 -9.08
N TYR A 8 6.53 -3.40 -8.51
CA TYR A 8 5.22 -3.33 -7.88
C TYR A 8 4.51 -2.07 -8.38
N ASP A 9 3.19 -2.08 -8.35
CA ASP A 9 2.41 -0.88 -8.65
C ASP A 9 1.72 -0.33 -7.39
N VAL A 10 1.29 -1.23 -6.50
CA VAL A 10 0.70 -0.88 -5.19
C VAL A 10 1.25 -1.80 -4.11
N ILE A 11 1.52 -1.26 -2.93
CA ILE A 11 1.93 -2.00 -1.74
C ILE A 11 1.00 -1.66 -0.59
N GLY A 12 0.33 -2.66 -0.02
CA GLY A 12 -0.41 -2.53 1.22
C GLY A 12 0.50 -2.67 2.42
N LEU A 13 0.28 -1.81 3.40
CA LEU A 13 0.92 -1.79 4.70
C LEU A 13 -0.14 -2.03 5.77
N THR A 14 0.22 -2.83 6.77
CA THR A 14 -0.64 -3.13 7.92
C THR A 14 0.18 -3.01 9.20
N GLU A 15 -0.45 -2.63 10.30
CA GLU A 15 0.22 -2.34 11.57
C GLU A 15 1.16 -1.13 11.54
N THR A 16 0.73 -0.03 10.89
CA THR A 16 1.52 1.20 10.82
C THR A 16 1.72 1.89 12.18
N ARG A 17 0.96 1.47 13.22
CA ARG A 17 0.99 1.95 14.62
C ARG A 17 1.00 3.48 14.74
N ARG A 18 0.36 4.17 13.82
CA ARG A 18 0.29 5.64 13.76
C ARG A 18 -1.05 6.10 14.33
N HIS A 19 -1.06 7.00 15.31
CA HIS A 19 -2.31 7.57 15.84
C HIS A 19 -2.88 8.69 14.96
N ARG A 20 -2.13 9.18 13.98
CA ARG A 20 -2.55 10.24 13.05
C ARG A 20 -2.33 9.80 11.61
N PRO A 21 -3.24 10.17 10.69
CA PRO A 21 -3.03 9.88 9.29
C PRO A 21 -1.79 10.63 8.78
N LEU A 22 -1.08 10.03 7.83
CA LEU A 22 0.07 10.64 7.17
C LEU A 22 -0.12 10.50 5.66
N ASN A 23 0.16 11.58 4.93
CA ASN A 23 0.52 11.51 3.52
C ASN A 23 1.98 11.97 3.37
N ALA A 24 2.79 11.24 2.61
CA ALA A 24 4.13 11.64 2.25
C ALA A 24 4.43 11.23 0.80
N THR A 25 5.14 12.10 0.08
CA THR A 25 5.68 11.80 -1.25
C THR A 25 7.18 11.59 -1.11
N PHE A 26 7.68 10.49 -1.66
CA PHE A 26 9.11 10.19 -1.71
C PHE A 26 9.77 10.88 -2.91
N ASP A 27 11.10 11.06 -2.86
CA ASP A 27 11.88 11.62 -3.98
C ASP A 27 11.76 10.80 -5.27
N THR A 28 11.36 9.53 -5.16
CA THR A 28 11.04 8.64 -6.29
C THR A 28 9.73 9.00 -6.99
N GLY A 29 8.93 9.91 -6.43
CA GLY A 29 7.58 10.25 -6.87
C GLY A 29 6.51 9.25 -6.40
N GLU A 30 6.87 8.32 -5.51
CA GLU A 30 5.94 7.37 -4.91
C GLU A 30 5.19 8.04 -3.77
N GLU A 31 3.89 7.72 -3.63
CA GLU A 31 3.04 8.36 -2.63
C GLU A 31 2.62 7.35 -1.56
N LEU A 32 2.84 7.73 -0.30
CA LEU A 32 2.57 6.94 0.89
C LEU A 32 1.39 7.52 1.65
N PHE A 33 0.36 6.71 1.84
CA PHE A 33 -0.76 7.02 2.71
C PHE A 33 -0.71 6.09 3.91
N LEU A 34 -0.72 6.64 5.12
CA LEU A 34 -0.88 5.88 6.35
C LEU A 34 -2.17 6.31 7.03
N GLY A 35 -3.02 5.35 7.33
CA GLY A 35 -4.16 5.48 8.21
C GLY A 35 -3.77 5.36 9.69
N THR A 36 -4.79 5.45 10.54
CA THR A 36 -4.65 5.47 12.00
C THR A 36 -4.83 4.09 12.63
N CYS A 37 -4.09 3.80 13.70
CA CYS A 37 -4.40 2.71 14.62
C CYS A 37 -5.47 3.12 15.64
N ASP A 38 -6.06 2.15 16.35
CA ASP A 38 -6.99 2.44 17.45
C ASP A 38 -6.27 3.05 18.68
N SER A 39 -7.02 3.39 19.72
CA SER A 39 -6.46 3.95 20.97
C SER A 39 -5.46 3.02 21.68
N ARG A 40 -5.47 1.72 21.36
CA ARG A 40 -4.54 0.72 21.90
C ARG A 40 -3.29 0.56 21.04
N GLY A 41 -3.16 1.33 19.97
CA GLY A 41 -2.06 1.21 19.02
C GLY A 41 -2.20 0.01 18.07
N VAL A 42 -3.36 -0.66 18.06
CA VAL A 42 -3.60 -1.86 17.25
C VAL A 42 -4.13 -1.48 15.87
N GLY A 43 -3.54 -2.09 14.84
CA GLY A 43 -3.89 -1.84 13.44
C GLY A 43 -3.17 -0.63 12.86
N GLY A 44 -3.88 0.09 11.99
CA GLY A 44 -3.28 1.06 11.09
C GLY A 44 -3.01 0.39 9.75
N VAL A 45 -3.69 0.85 8.71
CA VAL A 45 -3.47 0.42 7.34
C VAL A 45 -2.81 1.54 6.58
N GLY A 46 -1.94 1.21 5.64
CA GLY A 46 -1.35 2.17 4.74
C GLY A 46 -1.22 1.60 3.35
N VAL A 47 -0.90 2.46 2.40
CA VAL A 47 -0.61 2.07 1.03
C VAL A 47 0.51 2.92 0.49
N LEU A 48 1.46 2.26 -0.17
CA LEU A 48 2.49 2.91 -0.97
C LEU A 48 2.17 2.65 -2.44
N VAL A 49 2.01 3.71 -3.22
CA VAL A 49 1.65 3.64 -4.63
C VAL A 49 2.85 4.06 -5.46
N ASN A 50 3.17 3.26 -6.48
CA ASN A 50 4.26 3.57 -7.40
C ASN A 50 3.93 4.81 -8.24
N THR A 51 4.94 5.60 -8.60
CA THR A 51 4.84 6.83 -9.39
C THR A 51 3.96 6.68 -10.65
N ASN A 52 3.99 5.52 -11.32
CA ASN A 52 3.18 5.25 -12.51
C ASN A 52 1.66 5.25 -12.24
N LEU A 53 1.24 4.98 -11.00
CA LEU A 53 -0.17 4.93 -10.59
C LEU A 53 -0.60 6.12 -9.73
N VAL A 54 0.33 6.92 -9.21
CA VAL A 54 0.01 8.07 -8.34
C VAL A 54 -0.99 9.02 -8.99
N MET A 55 -0.82 9.31 -10.28
CA MET A 55 -1.74 10.18 -11.04
C MET A 55 -3.16 9.61 -11.24
N ASN A 56 -3.33 8.32 -10.93
CA ASN A 56 -4.60 7.62 -11.05
C ASN A 56 -5.26 7.40 -9.70
N ILE A 57 -4.66 7.85 -8.59
CA ILE A 57 -5.29 7.77 -7.27
C ILE A 57 -6.50 8.71 -7.25
N ASP A 58 -7.66 8.14 -6.91
CA ASP A 58 -8.90 8.87 -6.68
C ASP A 58 -9.06 9.17 -5.19
N SER A 59 -8.99 8.13 -4.36
CA SER A 59 -9.04 8.28 -2.90
C SER A 59 -8.41 7.09 -2.17
N PHE A 60 -7.90 7.36 -0.97
CA PHE A 60 -7.57 6.33 0.02
C PHE A 60 -8.51 6.49 1.22
N GLU A 61 -9.13 5.38 1.61
CA GLU A 61 -10.04 5.34 2.75
C GLU A 61 -9.70 4.16 3.65
N GLN A 62 -9.65 4.43 4.95
CA GLN A 62 -9.55 3.41 5.96
C GLN A 62 -10.95 3.01 6.41
N LEU A 63 -11.41 1.82 6.01
CA LEU A 63 -12.76 1.33 6.34
C LEU A 63 -12.85 0.87 7.78
N THR A 64 -11.79 0.24 8.27
CA THR A 64 -11.63 -0.16 9.67
C THR A 64 -10.17 0.01 10.07
N THR A 65 -9.84 -0.20 11.34
CA THR A 65 -8.44 -0.17 11.82
C THR A 65 -7.53 -1.16 11.08
N ARG A 66 -8.10 -2.15 10.39
CA ARG A 66 -7.40 -3.27 9.74
C ARG A 66 -7.68 -3.40 8.24
N ILE A 67 -8.60 -2.61 7.68
CA ILE A 67 -8.99 -2.69 6.27
C ILE A 67 -8.78 -1.34 5.58
N GLY A 68 -7.95 -1.37 4.53
CA GLY A 68 -7.71 -0.23 3.65
C GLY A 68 -8.44 -0.38 2.31
N ARG A 69 -8.88 0.76 1.77
CA ARG A 69 -9.47 0.87 0.44
C ARG A 69 -8.72 1.92 -0.36
N LEU A 70 -8.16 1.51 -1.50
CA LEU A 70 -7.60 2.43 -2.49
C LEU A 70 -8.50 2.42 -3.72
N ARG A 71 -8.98 3.60 -4.11
CA ARG A 71 -9.69 3.81 -5.36
C ARG A 71 -8.73 4.43 -6.37
N LEU A 72 -8.69 3.81 -7.55
CA LEU A 72 -8.00 4.34 -8.71
C LEU A 72 -9.04 4.75 -9.75
N ARG A 73 -8.94 5.99 -10.23
CA ARG A 73 -9.74 6.46 -11.35
C ARG A 73 -9.26 5.80 -12.64
N ARG A 74 -10.17 5.70 -13.61
CA ARG A 74 -9.83 5.28 -14.96
C ARG A 74 -8.93 6.33 -15.62
N CYS A 75 -7.80 5.91 -16.18
CA CYS A 75 -6.92 6.78 -16.96
C CYS A 75 -6.31 6.01 -18.13
N GLY A 76 -6.60 6.43 -19.36
CA GLY A 76 -6.11 5.75 -20.57
C GLY A 76 -6.54 4.29 -20.63
N SER A 77 -5.56 3.38 -20.65
CA SER A 77 -5.74 1.92 -20.69
C SER A 77 -6.02 1.29 -19.31
N ILE A 78 -5.87 2.04 -18.21
CA ILE A 78 -6.07 1.52 -16.85
C ILE A 78 -7.57 1.63 -16.51
N PRO A 79 -8.28 0.50 -16.27
CA PRO A 79 -9.67 0.53 -15.85
C PRO A 79 -9.80 1.13 -14.45
N ALA A 80 -10.99 1.63 -14.10
CA ALA A 80 -11.28 2.01 -12.73
C ALA A 80 -11.12 0.77 -11.82
N LEU A 81 -10.29 0.88 -10.80
CA LEU A 81 -9.94 -0.23 -9.92
C LEU A 81 -10.16 0.19 -8.47
N THR A 82 -10.80 -0.67 -7.69
CA THR A 82 -10.86 -0.53 -6.24
C THR A 82 -10.12 -1.70 -5.60
N ILE A 83 -9.07 -1.40 -4.83
CA ILE A 83 -8.27 -2.39 -4.12
C ILE A 83 -8.68 -2.33 -2.66
N PHE A 84 -9.01 -3.50 -2.11
CA PHE A 84 -9.25 -3.70 -0.69
C PHE A 84 -8.19 -4.65 -0.15
N TRP A 85 -7.67 -4.36 1.04
CA TRP A 85 -6.80 -5.28 1.76
C TRP A 85 -7.11 -5.26 3.25
N ASN A 86 -6.91 -6.41 3.89
CA ASN A 86 -7.01 -6.57 5.34
C ASN A 86 -5.62 -6.63 5.99
N GLU A 87 -5.60 -6.75 7.32
CA GLU A 87 -4.38 -6.86 8.12
C GLU A 87 -3.54 -8.11 7.77
N GLN A 88 -4.19 -9.17 7.27
CA GLN A 88 -3.55 -10.40 6.80
C GLN A 88 -2.87 -10.23 5.44
N GLY A 89 -3.03 -9.08 4.78
CA GLY A 89 -2.51 -8.86 3.43
C GLY A 89 -3.31 -9.55 2.33
N GLU A 90 -4.50 -10.05 2.65
CA GLU A 90 -5.40 -10.65 1.67
C GLU A 90 -6.10 -9.55 0.89
N ARG A 91 -6.21 -9.76 -0.42
CA ARG A 91 -6.94 -8.86 -1.30
C ARG A 91 -8.39 -9.28 -1.35
N LEU A 92 -9.28 -8.31 -1.19
CA LEU A 92 -10.73 -8.54 -1.23
C LEU A 92 -11.36 -8.01 -2.53
N SER A 93 -10.57 -7.70 -3.56
CA SER A 93 -11.05 -7.15 -4.84
C SER A 93 -11.26 -8.23 -5.90
N GLU A 94 -12.41 -8.20 -6.58
CA GLU A 94 -12.83 -9.15 -7.64
C GLU A 94 -12.07 -9.03 -8.99
N LEU A 95 -11.25 -7.99 -9.20
CA LEU A 95 -10.45 -7.86 -10.42
C LEU A 95 -9.15 -8.65 -10.29
N ILE A 96 -8.94 -9.63 -11.17
CA ILE A 96 -7.77 -10.52 -11.20
C ILE A 96 -6.49 -9.70 -11.36
N MET A 97 -5.86 -9.39 -10.24
CA MET A 97 -4.59 -8.71 -10.17
C MET A 97 -3.57 -9.73 -9.66
N THR A 98 -2.43 -9.92 -10.33
CA THR A 98 -1.46 -10.94 -9.94
C THR A 98 -0.94 -10.64 -8.53
N THR A 99 -1.31 -11.47 -7.55
CA THR A 99 -0.83 -11.37 -6.17
C THR A 99 0.46 -12.17 -6.07
N LYS A 100 1.49 -11.61 -5.45
CA LYS A 100 2.63 -12.38 -4.96
C LYS A 100 2.79 -12.06 -3.49
N THR A 101 2.15 -12.87 -2.65
CA THR A 101 2.35 -12.84 -1.21
C THR A 101 3.73 -13.43 -0.94
N ILE A 102 4.71 -12.55 -0.71
CA ILE A 102 6.04 -12.96 -0.30
C ILE A 102 6.09 -12.72 1.20
N HIS A 103 5.90 -13.77 1.99
CA HIS A 103 6.21 -13.74 3.41
C HIS A 103 7.74 -13.81 3.55
N GLY A 104 8.36 -12.67 3.80
CA GLY A 104 9.80 -12.59 3.97
C GLY A 104 10.24 -11.15 4.20
N ASN A 105 11.30 -10.99 5.01
CA ASN A 105 12.03 -9.75 5.21
C ASN A 105 12.63 -9.28 3.88
N SER A 106 11.81 -8.69 3.02
CA SER A 106 12.28 -8.09 1.78
C SER A 106 12.91 -6.76 2.14
N GLN A 107 14.24 -6.66 1.98
CA GLN A 107 14.93 -5.38 1.95
C GLN A 107 14.25 -4.51 0.89
N PHE A 108 13.45 -3.55 1.36
CA PHE A 108 12.95 -2.44 0.55
C PHE A 108 14.15 -1.65 0.03
N PRO A 109 14.03 -0.94 -1.10
CA PRO A 109 14.92 0.16 -1.39
C PRO A 109 14.91 1.09 -0.18
N GLU A 110 16.02 1.03 0.52
CA GLU A 110 16.34 1.67 1.77
C GLU A 110 16.34 3.20 1.55
N ALA A 111 15.19 3.82 1.78
CA ALA A 111 15.09 5.24 2.08
C ALA A 111 13.79 5.48 2.88
N ASN A 112 13.93 5.45 4.21
CA ASN A 112 13.04 6.12 5.15
C ASN A 112 11.69 5.48 5.55
N LEU A 113 11.44 4.19 5.31
CA LEU A 113 10.44 3.50 6.13
C LEU A 113 11.14 2.97 7.40
N PRO A 114 10.74 3.42 8.61
CA PRO A 114 11.32 2.87 9.83
C PRO A 114 11.11 1.35 9.82
N THR A 115 12.04 0.62 10.43
CA THR A 115 11.94 -0.80 10.80
C THR A 115 10.77 -1.02 11.78
N LEU A 116 9.56 -0.70 11.35
CA LEU A 116 8.33 -1.05 12.02
C LEU A 116 7.98 -2.47 11.58
N ASP A 117 7.62 -3.28 12.55
CA ASP A 117 7.00 -4.59 12.38
C ASP A 117 5.66 -4.40 11.65
N VAL A 118 5.72 -4.22 10.32
CA VAL A 118 4.61 -3.82 9.44
C VAL A 118 4.39 -4.96 8.45
N GLY A 119 3.16 -5.45 8.36
CA GLY A 119 2.79 -6.41 7.32
C GLY A 119 2.84 -5.73 5.96
N VAL A 120 3.56 -6.32 5.00
CA VAL A 120 3.72 -5.79 3.64
C VAL A 120 3.13 -6.75 2.64
N THR A 121 2.24 -6.26 1.78
CA THR A 121 1.71 -7.03 0.64
C THR A 121 1.87 -6.25 -0.65
N ARG A 122 2.35 -6.91 -1.71
CA ARG A 122 2.62 -6.28 -3.01
C ARG A 122 1.63 -6.73 -4.08
N TRP A 123 1.22 -5.77 -4.91
CA TRP A 123 0.26 -5.97 -5.98
C TRP A 123 0.72 -5.30 -7.28
N ARG A 124 0.40 -5.95 -8.41
CA ARG A 124 0.50 -5.34 -9.74
C ARG A 124 -0.86 -5.09 -10.35
N VAL A 125 -1.02 -3.94 -10.99
CA VAL A 125 -2.19 -3.58 -11.79
C VAL A 125 -2.00 -4.12 -13.20
N PRO A 126 -2.98 -4.88 -13.76
CA PRO A 126 -2.92 -5.37 -15.13
C PRO A 126 -3.02 -4.25 -16.15
#